data_AF-A0AA35WCI5-F1
#
_entry.id   AF-A0AA35WCI5-F1
#
_cell.length_a   1.000
_cell.length_b   1.000
_cell.length_c   1.000
_cell.angle_alpha   90.00
_cell.angle_beta   90.00
_cell.angle_gamma   90.00
#
_symmetry.space_group_name_H-M   'P 1'
#
loop_
_entity.id
_entity.type
_entity.pdbx_description
1 polymer ?
#
loop_
_entity_poly.entity_id
_entity_poly.type
_entity_poly.pdbx_seq_one_letter_code
_entity_poly.pdbx_strand_id
1 'polypeptide(L)'
;MNIIGSFFSSFMAAASLSRSLIQSNGGKTQLVGFVSSAIILVVLLWLGPLFEPLPRAVLAATIWVALWGMFKQVKHIWTYYKLSPYDVVIWVVVFVATVLLGVDNGLIVGVAGSLFIIVFRVVLPHSSVLGQARDTEIFRNLKNFQVCIIIHVHN
;
A
#
# COMPACT_ATOMS: atom_id res chain seq x y z
N MET A 1 -8.68 -21.95 1.59
CA MET A 1 -8.49 -22.24 0.15
C MET A 1 -7.14 -22.84 -0.14
N ASN A 2 -6.03 -22.18 0.21
CA ASN A 2 -4.69 -22.62 -0.20
C ASN A 2 -4.32 -24.06 0.23
N ILE A 3 -4.66 -24.48 1.46
CA ILE A 3 -4.40 -25.86 1.95
C ILE A 3 -5.14 -26.91 1.09
N ILE A 4 -6.41 -26.66 0.77
CA ILE A 4 -7.23 -27.56 -0.06
C ILE A 4 -6.75 -27.51 -1.52
N GLY A 5 -6.38 -26.33 -2.03
CA GLY A 5 -5.88 -26.15 -3.40
C GLY A 5 -4.50 -26.76 -3.66
N SER A 6 -3.67 -26.93 -2.63
CA SER A 6 -2.37 -27.59 -2.75
C SER A 6 -2.50 -29.06 -3.18
N PHE A 7 -3.60 -29.75 -2.82
CA PHE A 7 -3.88 -31.12 -3.29
C PHE A 7 -4.21 -31.18 -4.79
N PHE A 8 -4.57 -30.05 -5.41
CA PHE A 8 -4.97 -29.92 -6.81
C PHE A 8 -3.93 -29.17 -7.67
N SER A 9 -2.66 -29.10 -7.23
CA SER A 9 -1.59 -28.38 -7.93
C SER A 9 -1.94 -26.90 -8.23
N SER A 10 -2.66 -26.24 -7.31
CA SER A 10 -3.04 -24.84 -7.46
C SER A 10 -1.93 -23.88 -7.01
N PHE A 11 -1.77 -22.78 -7.74
CA PHE A 11 -0.93 -21.65 -7.30
C PHE A 11 -1.53 -20.95 -6.08
N MET A 12 -0.66 -20.31 -5.29
CA MET A 12 -1.09 -19.58 -4.11
C MET A 12 -2.05 -18.45 -4.48
N ALA A 13 -3.30 -18.56 -4.03
CA ALA A 13 -4.30 -17.53 -4.25
C ALA A 13 -4.16 -16.43 -3.19
N ALA A 14 -4.08 -15.19 -3.66
CA ALA A 14 -4.12 -13.98 -2.83
C ALA A 14 -5.36 -13.14 -3.19
N ALA A 15 -5.74 -12.23 -2.29
CA ALA A 15 -6.85 -11.31 -2.53
C ALA A 15 -6.53 -10.38 -3.71
N SER A 16 -7.44 -10.31 -4.69
CA SER A 16 -7.28 -9.42 -5.84
C SER A 16 -7.97 -8.09 -5.58
N LEU A 17 -7.18 -7.03 -5.40
CA LEU A 17 -7.67 -5.67 -5.17
C LEU A 17 -8.66 -5.22 -6.25
N SER A 18 -8.35 -5.53 -7.52
CA SER A 18 -9.20 -5.17 -8.67
C SER A 18 -10.60 -5.80 -8.57
N ARG A 19 -10.68 -7.11 -8.25
CA ARG A 19 -11.97 -7.80 -8.11
C ARG A 19 -12.76 -7.31 -6.90
N SER A 20 -12.09 -7.05 -5.78
CA SER A 20 -12.73 -6.53 -4.57
C SER A 20 -13.32 -5.14 -4.76
N LEU A 21 -12.67 -4.25 -5.53
CA LEU A 21 -13.19 -2.92 -5.83
C LEU A 21 -14.47 -2.97 -6.67
N ILE A 22 -14.53 -3.88 -7.65
CA ILE A 22 -15.72 -4.07 -8.48
C ILE A 22 -16.85 -4.70 -7.65
N GLN A 23 -16.51 -5.69 -6.82
CA GLN A 23 -17.44 -6.35 -5.90
C GLN A 23 -18.05 -5.37 -4.90
N SER A 24 -17.25 -4.45 -4.36
CA SER A 24 -17.67 -3.41 -3.41
C SER A 24 -18.79 -2.50 -3.95
N ASN A 25 -18.88 -2.32 -5.27
CA ASN A 25 -19.86 -1.43 -5.89
C ASN A 25 -21.23 -2.08 -6.14
N GLY A 26 -21.42 -3.37 -5.86
CA GLY A 26 -22.71 -4.02 -6.16
C GLY A 26 -22.97 -5.42 -5.64
N GLY A 27 -21.98 -6.12 -5.04
CA GLY A 27 -22.18 -7.47 -4.51
C GLY A 27 -21.84 -7.55 -3.02
N LYS A 28 -22.85 -7.74 -2.18
CA LYS A 28 -22.73 -7.77 -0.72
C LYS A 28 -22.59 -9.20 -0.14
N THR A 29 -22.62 -10.24 -0.98
CA THR A 29 -22.77 -11.64 -0.52
C THR A 29 -21.63 -12.52 -1.02
N GLN A 30 -21.14 -13.43 -0.17
CA GLN A 30 -20.11 -14.43 -0.50
C GLN A 30 -20.50 -15.38 -1.66
N LEU A 31 -21.79 -15.43 -2.00
CA LEU A 31 -22.31 -16.16 -3.17
C LEU A 31 -21.64 -15.73 -4.48
N VAL A 32 -21.22 -14.46 -4.60
CA VAL A 32 -20.60 -13.97 -5.85
C VAL A 32 -19.26 -14.65 -6.12
N GLY A 33 -18.50 -14.99 -5.07
CA GLY A 33 -17.26 -15.76 -5.23
C GLY A 33 -17.51 -17.17 -5.76
N PHE A 34 -18.56 -17.84 -5.27
CA PHE A 34 -18.94 -19.16 -5.74
C PHE A 34 -19.39 -19.13 -7.21
N VAL A 35 -20.31 -18.22 -7.56
CA VAL A 35 -20.80 -18.05 -8.94
C VAL A 35 -19.66 -17.68 -9.89
N SER A 36 -18.76 -16.78 -9.49
CA SER A 36 -17.59 -16.43 -10.31
C SER A 36 -16.68 -17.64 -10.57
N SER A 37 -16.44 -18.47 -9.56
CA SER A 37 -15.61 -19.67 -9.72
C SER A 37 -16.27 -20.73 -10.62
N ALA A 38 -17.58 -20.92 -10.51
CA ALA A 38 -18.35 -21.84 -11.36
C ALA A 38 -18.35 -21.38 -12.83
N ILE A 39 -18.52 -20.07 -13.08
CA ILE A 39 -18.45 -19.51 -14.43
C ILE A 39 -17.06 -19.73 -15.03
N ILE A 40 -15.98 -19.45 -14.29
CA ILE A 40 -14.61 -19.67 -14.75
C ILE A 40 -14.38 -21.15 -15.09
N LEU A 41 -14.88 -22.08 -14.26
CA LEU A 41 -14.75 -23.52 -14.51
C LEU A 41 -15.43 -23.91 -15.85
N VAL A 42 -16.65 -23.45 -16.09
CA VAL A 42 -17.39 -23.71 -17.33
C VAL A 42 -16.67 -23.11 -18.53
N VAL A 43 -16.20 -21.86 -18.42
CA VAL A 43 -15.46 -21.17 -19.48
C VAL A 43 -14.17 -21.92 -19.81
N LEU A 44 -13.41 -22.40 -18.83
CA LEU A 44 -12.18 -23.15 -19.09
C LEU A 44 -12.44 -24.50 -19.78
N LEU A 45 -13.51 -25.22 -19.41
CA LEU A 45 -13.86 -26.51 -20.02
C LEU A 45 -14.34 -26.36 -21.47
N TRP A 46 -15.12 -25.32 -21.78
CA TRP A 46 -15.73 -25.14 -23.10
C TRP A 46 -14.91 -24.22 -24.03
N LEU A 47 -14.39 -23.11 -23.52
CA LEU A 47 -13.57 -22.15 -24.30
C LEU A 47 -12.08 -22.42 -24.18
N GLY A 48 -11.63 -23.36 -23.34
CA GLY A 48 -10.23 -23.80 -23.26
C GLY A 48 -9.50 -23.94 -24.61
N PRO A 49 -10.05 -24.67 -25.60
CA PRO A 49 -9.41 -24.80 -26.92
C PRO A 49 -9.44 -23.51 -27.76
N LEU A 50 -10.32 -22.56 -27.43
CA LEU A 50 -10.39 -21.25 -28.09
C LEU A 50 -9.30 -20.29 -27.57
N PHE A 51 -8.78 -20.53 -26.36
CA PHE A 51 -7.67 -19.78 -25.76
C PHE A 51 -6.28 -20.30 -26.14
N GLU A 52 -6.19 -21.44 -26.84
CA GLU A 52 -4.92 -22.02 -27.26
C GLU A 52 -4.14 -21.13 -28.27
N PRO A 53 -4.78 -20.49 -29.27
CA PRO A 53 -4.09 -19.56 -30.18
C PRO A 53 -3.95 -18.14 -29.62
N LEU A 54 -4.26 -17.89 -28.34
CA LEU A 54 -4.31 -16.52 -27.83
C LEU A 54 -2.92 -15.86 -27.93
N PRO A 55 -2.79 -14.72 -28.65
CA PRO A 55 -1.50 -14.07 -28.80
C PRO A 55 -0.97 -13.61 -27.44
N ARG A 56 0.31 -13.88 -27.16
CA ARG A 56 1.00 -13.37 -25.95
C ARG A 56 0.85 -11.85 -25.78
N ALA A 57 0.60 -11.13 -26.87
CA ALA A 57 0.29 -9.71 -26.89
C ALA A 57 -0.96 -9.34 -26.06
N VAL A 58 -2.02 -10.14 -26.08
CA VAL A 58 -3.26 -9.86 -25.33
C VAL A 58 -3.04 -10.03 -23.83
N LEU A 59 -2.26 -11.06 -23.43
CA LEU A 59 -1.88 -11.26 -22.04
C LEU A 59 -1.00 -10.11 -21.53
N ALA A 60 -0.01 -9.69 -22.32
CA ALA A 60 0.85 -8.55 -22.00
C ALA A 60 0.05 -7.25 -21.86
N ALA A 61 -0.90 -6.99 -22.77
CA ALA A 61 -1.79 -5.83 -22.69
C ALA A 61 -2.63 -5.84 -21.41
N THR A 62 -3.14 -7.00 -21.00
CA THR A 62 -3.91 -7.15 -19.75
C THR A 62 -3.06 -6.82 -18.52
N ILE A 63 -1.80 -7.31 -18.48
CA ILE A 63 -0.84 -6.99 -17.42
C ILE A 63 -0.54 -5.49 -17.42
N TRP A 64 -0.32 -4.88 -18.59
CA TRP A 64 -0.07 -3.44 -18.71
C TRP A 64 -1.21 -2.59 -18.15
N VAL A 65 -2.46 -2.93 -18.50
CA VAL A 65 -3.65 -2.24 -17.98
C VAL A 65 -3.75 -2.38 -16.45
N ALA A 66 -3.44 -3.56 -15.89
CA ALA A 66 -3.42 -3.76 -14.45
C ALA A 66 -2.33 -2.91 -13.76
N LEU A 67 -1.13 -2.85 -14.34
CA LEU A 67 -0.02 -2.03 -13.85
C LEU A 67 -0.34 -0.53 -13.91
N TRP A 68 -1.03 -0.08 -14.96
CA TRP A 68 -1.44 1.31 -15.09
C TRP A 68 -2.32 1.77 -13.92
N GLY A 69 -3.20 0.90 -13.43
CA GLY A 69 -4.01 1.14 -12.23
C GLY A 69 -3.16 1.35 -10.98
N MET A 70 -2.09 0.55 -10.82
CA MET A 70 -1.15 0.69 -9.70
C MET A 70 -0.29 1.95 -9.84
N PHE A 71 0.14 2.31 -11.05
CA PHE A 71 0.95 3.49 -11.31
C PHE A 71 0.25 4.80 -10.91
N LYS A 72 -1.09 4.83 -10.90
CA LYS A 72 -1.85 5.97 -10.39
C LYS A 72 -1.56 6.26 -8.91
N GLN A 73 -1.21 5.24 -8.11
CA GLN A 73 -0.81 5.42 -6.71
C GLN A 73 0.53 6.16 -6.59
N VAL A 74 1.44 6.04 -7.58
CA VAL A 74 2.70 6.78 -7.61
C VAL A 74 2.46 8.30 -7.66
N LYS A 75 1.35 8.75 -8.27
CA LYS A 75 0.99 10.19 -8.26
C LYS A 75 0.68 10.72 -6.86
N HIS A 76 0.28 9.87 -5.91
CA HIS A 76 0.07 10.29 -4.53
C HIS A 76 1.38 10.54 -3.77
N ILE A 77 2.52 10.03 -4.24
CA ILE A 77 3.86 10.28 -3.65
C ILE A 77 4.20 11.76 -3.68
N TRP A 78 3.77 12.48 -4.71
CA TRP A 78 3.93 13.93 -4.78
C TRP A 78 3.23 14.67 -3.64
N THR A 79 2.08 14.15 -3.20
CA THR A 79 1.37 14.66 -2.02
C THR A 79 2.11 14.31 -0.73
N TYR A 80 2.69 13.11 -0.62
CA TYR A 80 3.49 12.69 0.53
C TYR A 80 4.82 13.47 0.66
N TYR A 81 5.42 13.89 -0.46
CA TYR A 81 6.64 14.71 -0.49
C TYR A 81 6.46 16.05 0.24
N LYS A 82 5.24 16.62 0.22
CA LYS A 82 4.91 17.83 0.97
C LYS A 82 4.76 17.61 2.49
N LEU A 83 4.56 16.36 2.94
CA LEU A 83 4.27 16.03 4.33
C LEU A 83 5.50 15.54 5.10
N SER A 84 6.34 14.70 4.50
CA SER A 84 7.61 14.28 5.09
C SER A 84 8.60 13.78 4.02
N PRO A 85 9.80 14.37 3.92
CA PRO A 85 10.80 13.96 2.93
C PRO A 85 11.34 12.54 3.20
N TYR A 86 11.39 12.12 4.48
CA TYR A 86 11.94 10.82 4.88
C TYR A 86 11.13 9.63 4.34
N ASP A 87 9.79 9.73 4.36
CA ASP A 87 8.91 8.68 3.85
C ASP A 87 9.10 8.45 2.33
N VAL A 88 9.39 9.52 1.57
CA VAL A 88 9.64 9.40 0.14
C VAL A 88 11.00 8.77 -0.16
N VAL A 89 12.03 9.07 0.64
CA VAL A 89 13.35 8.44 0.49
C VAL A 89 13.24 6.92 0.69
N ILE A 90 12.54 6.46 1.72
CA ILE A 90 12.31 5.02 1.95
C ILE A 90 11.56 4.42 0.77
N TRP A 91 10.50 5.07 0.31
CA TRP A 91 9.72 4.57 -0.82
C TRP A 91 10.60 4.36 -2.07
N VAL A 92 11.46 5.32 -2.40
CA VAL A 92 12.40 5.21 -3.54
C VAL A 92 13.41 4.10 -3.31
N VAL A 93 14.00 4.00 -2.12
CA VAL A 93 14.98 2.95 -1.78
C VAL A 93 14.35 1.57 -1.92
N VAL A 94 13.15 1.36 -1.41
CA VAL A 94 12.42 0.09 -1.49
C VAL A 94 12.03 -0.23 -2.93
N PHE A 95 11.57 0.76 -3.69
CA PHE A 95 11.25 0.60 -5.10
C PHE A 95 12.47 0.15 -5.90
N VAL A 96 13.60 0.85 -5.75
CA VAL A 96 14.86 0.52 -6.42
C VAL A 96 15.37 -0.85 -5.97
N ALA A 97 15.34 -1.16 -4.67
CA ALA A 97 15.72 -2.47 -4.15
C ALA A 97 14.86 -3.60 -4.73
N THR A 98 13.54 -3.41 -4.83
CA THR A 98 12.60 -4.39 -5.41
C THR A 98 12.90 -4.63 -6.89
N VAL A 99 13.21 -3.58 -7.65
CA VAL A 99 13.51 -3.68 -9.09
C VAL A 99 14.86 -4.36 -9.34
N LEU A 100 15.88 -4.08 -8.52
CA LEU A 100 17.23 -4.62 -8.71
C LEU A 100 17.45 -6.00 -8.08
N LEU A 101 16.90 -6.24 -6.88
CA LEU A 101 17.16 -7.42 -6.06
C LEU A 101 15.99 -8.43 -6.06
N GLY A 102 14.85 -8.07 -6.66
CA GLY A 102 13.63 -8.86 -6.66
C GLY A 102 12.65 -8.51 -5.54
N VAL A 103 11.41 -8.98 -5.67
CA VAL A 103 10.29 -8.64 -4.77
C VAL A 103 10.52 -9.12 -3.35
N ASP A 104 11.07 -10.32 -3.18
CA ASP A 104 11.33 -10.92 -1.87
C ASP A 104 12.35 -10.09 -1.06
N ASN A 105 13.48 -9.73 -1.69
CA ASN A 105 14.51 -8.91 -1.05
C ASN A 105 14.06 -7.46 -0.83
N GLY A 106 13.34 -6.88 -1.80
CA GLY A 106 12.79 -5.54 -1.69
C GLY A 106 11.83 -5.39 -0.51
N LEU A 107 11.00 -6.42 -0.26
CA LEU A 107 10.11 -6.46 0.90
C LEU A 107 10.89 -6.43 2.22
N ILE A 108 11.94 -7.24 2.35
CA ILE A 108 12.78 -7.29 3.56
C ILE A 108 13.41 -5.93 3.82
N VAL A 109 14.01 -5.32 2.79
CA VAL A 109 14.61 -3.99 2.88
C VAL A 109 13.57 -2.94 3.27
N GLY A 110 12.35 -3.02 2.73
CA GLY A 110 11.29 -2.08 3.05
C GLY A 110 10.74 -2.19 4.46
N VAL A 111 10.55 -3.42 4.96
CA VAL A 111 10.14 -3.64 6.35
C VAL A 111 11.24 -3.16 7.31
N ALA A 112 12.49 -3.52 7.05
CA ALA A 112 13.63 -3.09 7.85
C ALA A 112 13.79 -1.55 7.84
N GLY A 113 13.73 -0.92 6.67
CA GLY A 113 13.82 0.53 6.53
C GLY A 113 12.68 1.29 7.20
N SER A 114 11.44 0.77 7.10
CA SER A 114 10.28 1.36 7.77
C SER A 114 10.40 1.28 9.30
N LEU A 115 10.82 0.12 9.82
CA LEU A 115 11.03 -0.06 11.25
C LEU A 115 12.14 0.87 11.76
N PHE A 116 13.25 0.96 11.02
CA PHE A 116 14.36 1.84 11.34
C PHE A 116 13.91 3.31 11.44
N ILE A 117 13.14 3.82 10.47
CA ILE A 117 12.64 5.20 10.52
C ILE A 117 11.74 5.45 11.73
N ILE A 118 10.87 4.49 12.08
CA ILE A 118 9.98 4.61 13.23
C ILE A 118 10.79 4.71 14.51
N VAL A 119 11.80 3.85 14.68
CA VAL A 119 12.70 3.88 15.85
C VAL A 119 13.42 5.23 15.92
N PHE A 120 13.99 5.71 14.82
CA PHE A 120 14.64 7.02 14.79
C PHE A 120 13.67 8.17 15.13
N ARG A 121 12.43 8.11 14.64
CA ARG A 121 11.41 9.13 14.93
C ARG A 121 10.98 9.15 16.40
N VAL A 122 10.97 7.98 17.06
CA VAL A 122 10.65 7.85 18.48
C VAL A 122 11.82 8.30 19.36
N VAL A 123 13.06 8.01 18.96
CA VAL A 123 14.29 8.36 19.70
C VAL A 123 14.69 9.83 19.54
N LEU A 124 14.30 10.48 18.44
CA LEU A 124 14.40 11.93 18.23
C LEU A 124 13.03 12.59 18.41
N PRO A 125 12.43 12.59 19.62
CA PRO A 125 11.20 13.34 19.83
C PRO A 125 11.49 14.81 19.49
N HIS A 126 10.80 15.31 18.48
CA HIS A 126 10.79 16.74 18.18
C HIS A 126 10.22 17.41 19.42
N SER A 127 11.10 17.96 20.26
CA SER A 127 10.72 18.75 21.41
C SER A 127 10.07 20.03 20.88
N SER A 128 8.77 19.95 20.57
CA SER A 128 7.95 21.12 20.33
C SER A 128 7.72 21.75 21.69
N VAL A 129 8.49 22.80 21.98
CA VAL A 129 8.26 23.66 23.13
C VAL A 129 6.84 24.25 22.99
N LEU A 130 5.90 23.70 23.74
CA LEU A 130 4.56 24.23 23.93
C LEU A 130 4.65 25.38 24.94
N GLY A 131 4.15 26.54 24.57
CA GLY A 131 4.03 27.72 25.40
C GLY A 131 2.56 28.09 25.51
N GLN A 132 2.16 28.47 26.71
CA GLN A 132 0.79 28.68 27.11
C GLN A 132 0.34 30.09 26.69
N ALA A 133 -0.78 30.19 25.96
CA ALA A 133 -1.44 31.46 25.74
C ALA A 133 -2.14 31.91 27.05
N ARG A 134 -1.96 33.18 27.40
CA ARG A 134 -2.49 33.80 28.63
C ARG A 134 -4.00 33.57 28.73
N ASP A 135 -4.45 32.99 29.84
CA ASP A 135 -5.85 32.87 30.28
C ASP A 135 -6.79 31.92 29.50
N THR A 136 -6.30 30.83 28.89
CA THR A 136 -7.18 29.74 28.42
C THR A 136 -6.47 28.37 28.43
N GLU A 137 -7.19 27.29 28.77
CA GLU A 137 -6.68 25.90 28.82
C GLU A 137 -6.40 25.27 27.44
N ILE A 138 -6.08 26.08 26.43
CA ILE A 138 -5.89 25.63 25.06
C ILE A 138 -4.40 25.63 24.74
N PHE A 139 -3.79 24.44 24.84
CA PHE A 139 -2.42 24.21 24.39
C PHE A 139 -2.35 24.17 22.85
N ARG A 140 -1.62 25.10 22.23
CA ARG A 140 -1.39 25.15 20.78
C ARG A 140 0.07 25.43 20.45
N ASN A 141 0.49 24.94 19.28
CA ASN A 141 1.86 25.05 18.75
C ASN A 141 2.30 26.51 18.54
N LEU A 142 3.50 26.88 19.02
CA LEU A 142 4.04 28.25 19.01
C LEU A 142 4.46 28.82 17.66
N LYS A 143 4.40 28.05 16.57
CA LYS A 143 5.00 28.47 15.29
C LYS A 143 4.33 29.66 14.61
N ASN A 144 3.19 30.16 15.11
CA ASN A 144 2.42 31.21 14.43
C ASN A 144 2.22 32.52 15.20
N PHE A 145 2.76 32.73 16.42
CA PHE A 145 2.61 34.04 17.10
C PHE A 145 3.89 34.47 17.85
N GLN A 146 4.34 35.69 17.54
CA GLN A 146 5.60 36.33 17.98
C GLN A 146 5.67 36.74 19.47
N VAL A 147 4.86 36.17 20.37
CA VAL A 147 4.91 36.54 21.79
C VAL A 147 4.65 35.32 22.66
N CYS A 148 5.69 34.76 23.28
CA CYS A 148 5.52 33.73 24.30
C CYS A 148 6.58 33.85 25.39
N ILE A 149 6.11 33.69 26.63
CA ILE A 149 6.90 33.72 27.86
C ILE A 149 7.37 32.30 28.15
N ILE A 150 8.67 32.16 28.41
CA ILE A 150 9.34 30.89 28.71
C ILE A 150 8.99 30.50 30.15
N ILE A 151 8.40 29.33 30.37
CA ILE A 151 8.24 28.75 31.70
C ILE A 151 9.18 27.55 31.82
N HIS A 152 10.20 27.72 32.64
CA HIS A 152 11.21 26.73 33.00
C HIS A 152 10.61 25.84 34.09
N VAL A 153 10.35 24.55 33.81
CA VAL A 153 10.00 23.57 34.85
C VAL A 153 11.08 22.50 34.89
N HIS A 154 11.92 22.67 35.89
CA HIS A 154 12.88 21.73 36.45
C HIS A 154 12.11 20.62 37.18
N ASN A 155 12.44 19.36 36.88
CA ASN A 155 12.66 18.34 37.90
C ASN A 155 13.65 17.30 37.37
#